data_AF-D8M4Z9-F1
#
_entry.id   AF-D8M4Z9-F1
#
_cell.length_a   1.000
_cell.length_b   1.000
_cell.length_c   1.000
_cell.angle_alpha   90.00
_cell.angle_beta   90.00
_cell.angle_gamma   90.00
#
_symmetry.space_group_name_H-M   'P 1'
#
loop_
_entity.id
_entity.type
_entity.pdbx_description
1 polymer ?
#
loop_
_entity_poly.entity_id
_entity_poly.type
_entity_poly.pdbx_seq_one_letter_code
_entity_poly.pdbx_strand_id
1 'polypeptide(L)'
;MQSTKEWRDITQLLREAASEISDGSFIASDAFNYEASMRSIDIMDKKVDSGLGLVGFETIEERLEHDSINFYPDEETLLQIAECLFSSFSSWIAGDNLNHCMLRVVYMHAQVKDRLLLLFRSTLEADQTAEASEQTLRLRILLKLVMDYTWLISAIHSLMSEYVVSEVAACPDEFSLSCQFLPDRTNLTFDEKNVLHAVLSMQETTETRSKLLSHLRILDSLNQLFSELDKLTKERVSSLQLFLFHRSHALLFIQHLFR
;
A
#
# COMPACT_ATOMS: atom_id res chain seq x y z
N MET A 1 -26.97 -0.03 -19.34
CA MET A 1 -27.40 1.03 -20.28
C MET A 1 -26.18 1.43 -21.10
N GLN A 2 -26.13 1.07 -22.38
CA GLN A 2 -25.05 1.52 -23.29
C GLN A 2 -25.25 3.00 -23.60
N SER A 3 -24.25 3.81 -23.26
CA SER A 3 -24.20 5.23 -23.61
C SER A 3 -24.08 5.36 -25.14
N THR A 4 -25.16 5.73 -25.82
CA THR A 4 -25.21 6.05 -27.26
C THR A 4 -24.61 7.44 -27.53
N LYS A 5 -23.37 7.67 -27.13
CA LYS A 5 -22.65 8.90 -27.47
C LYS A 5 -21.90 8.66 -28.78
N GLU A 6 -22.33 9.34 -29.84
CA GLU A 6 -21.65 9.36 -31.14
C GLU A 6 -20.41 10.25 -31.03
N TRP A 7 -19.22 9.66 -31.16
CA TRP A 7 -17.97 10.41 -31.18
C TRP A 7 -17.79 11.05 -32.57
N ARG A 8 -17.44 12.35 -32.60
CA ARG A 8 -17.09 13.06 -33.84
C ARG A 8 -15.61 13.38 -33.86
N ASP A 9 -14.96 13.10 -34.99
CA ASP A 9 -13.57 13.48 -35.22
C ASP A 9 -13.46 14.99 -35.48
N ILE A 10 -12.72 15.70 -34.62
CA ILE A 10 -12.47 17.14 -34.71
C ILE A 10 -11.01 17.45 -35.05
N THR A 11 -10.20 16.45 -35.44
CA THR A 11 -8.75 16.61 -35.64
C THR A 11 -8.44 17.68 -36.68
N GLN A 12 -9.18 17.71 -37.80
CA GLN A 12 -8.97 18.68 -38.86
C GLN A 12 -9.32 20.10 -38.42
N LEU A 13 -10.45 20.26 -37.71
CA LEU A 13 -10.88 21.53 -37.14
C LEU A 13 -9.81 22.09 -36.18
N LEU A 14 -9.24 21.25 -35.32
CA LEU A 14 -8.20 21.67 -34.38
C LEU A 14 -6.90 22.09 -35.09
N ARG A 15 -6.50 21.40 -36.17
CA ARG A 15 -5.32 21.81 -36.96
C ARG A 15 -5.52 23.15 -37.66
N GLU A 16 -6.69 23.36 -38.25
CA GLU A 16 -7.03 24.63 -38.91
C GLU A 16 -7.01 25.78 -37.91
N ALA A 17 -7.73 25.63 -36.78
CA ALA A 17 -7.74 26.63 -35.73
C ALA A 17 -6.33 26.90 -35.15
N ALA A 18 -5.51 25.86 -34.96
CA ALA A 18 -4.14 26.02 -34.49
C ALA A 18 -3.24 26.76 -35.49
N SER A 19 -3.47 26.61 -36.80
CA SER A 19 -2.70 27.29 -37.84
C SER A 19 -2.93 28.80 -37.90
N GLU A 20 -4.02 29.28 -37.32
CA GLU A 20 -4.33 30.73 -37.20
C GLU A 20 -3.66 31.37 -35.98
N ILE A 21 -3.10 30.58 -35.07
CA ILE A 21 -2.44 31.07 -33.85
C ILE A 21 -1.01 31.49 -34.21
N SER A 22 -0.65 32.74 -33.86
CA SER A 22 0.71 33.24 -34.06
C SER A 22 1.72 32.55 -33.13
N ASP A 23 2.95 32.39 -33.61
CA ASP A 23 4.06 31.85 -32.83
C ASP A 23 4.21 32.61 -31.49
N GLY A 24 4.43 31.86 -30.41
CA GLY A 24 4.53 32.39 -29.04
C GLY A 24 3.18 32.75 -28.40
N SER A 25 2.06 32.55 -29.09
CA SER A 25 0.72 32.72 -28.53
C SER A 25 0.22 31.41 -27.92
N PHE A 26 -0.52 31.51 -26.82
CA PHE A 26 -1.02 30.36 -26.07
C PHE A 26 -2.49 30.59 -25.71
N ILE A 27 -3.34 29.62 -26.05
CA ILE A 27 -4.78 29.68 -25.74
C ILE A 27 -5.02 28.86 -24.48
N ALA A 28 -5.49 29.51 -23.42
CA ALA A 28 -5.97 28.84 -22.22
C ALA A 28 -7.13 29.61 -21.59
N SER A 29 -7.80 28.98 -20.63
CA SER A 29 -8.82 29.63 -19.81
C SER A 29 -8.21 30.75 -18.98
N ASP A 30 -8.99 31.78 -18.66
CA ASP A 30 -8.59 32.88 -17.77
C ASP A 30 -8.14 32.40 -16.37
N ALA A 31 -8.59 31.21 -15.96
CA ALA A 31 -8.21 30.57 -14.69
C ALA A 31 -6.95 29.70 -14.77
N PHE A 32 -6.28 29.63 -15.94
CA PHE A 32 -5.13 28.76 -16.15
C PHE A 32 -3.88 29.28 -15.41
N ASN A 33 -3.18 28.36 -14.73
CA ASN A 33 -1.93 28.64 -14.05
C ASN A 33 -0.77 27.88 -14.72
N TYR A 34 0.23 28.61 -15.21
CA TYR A 34 1.44 28.04 -15.81
C TYR A 34 2.22 27.13 -14.86
N GLU A 35 2.24 27.44 -13.56
CA GLU A 35 2.93 26.59 -12.57
C GLU A 35 2.31 25.19 -12.50
N ALA A 36 0.98 25.10 -12.63
CA ALA A 36 0.29 23.82 -12.66
C ALA A 36 0.67 23.00 -13.91
N SER A 37 0.92 23.67 -15.04
CA SER A 37 1.36 23.02 -16.28
C SER A 37 2.80 22.49 -16.21
N MET A 38 3.67 23.05 -15.37
CA MET A 38 5.04 22.54 -15.20
C MET A 38 5.10 21.16 -14.54
N ARG A 39 3.97 20.66 -14.01
CA ARG A 39 3.81 19.30 -13.47
C ARG A 39 3.12 18.35 -14.46
N SER A 40 2.88 18.76 -15.71
CA SER A 40 2.24 17.90 -16.71
C SER A 40 3.12 16.73 -17.10
N ILE A 41 2.48 15.62 -17.45
CA ILE A 41 3.16 14.43 -17.97
C ILE A 41 3.14 14.52 -19.50
N ASP A 42 4.33 14.46 -20.11
CA ASP A 42 4.47 14.41 -21.57
C ASP A 42 4.35 12.97 -22.06
N ILE A 43 3.27 12.67 -22.78
CA ILE A 43 3.03 11.35 -23.37
C ILE A 43 4.13 11.07 -24.41
N MET A 44 4.61 9.83 -24.47
CA MET A 44 5.72 9.36 -25.30
C MET A 44 7.14 9.77 -24.85
N ASP A 45 7.30 10.53 -23.76
CA ASP A 45 8.63 10.75 -23.17
C ASP A 45 8.97 9.62 -22.18
N LYS A 46 10.06 8.90 -22.45
CA LYS A 46 10.52 7.73 -21.67
C LYS A 46 10.78 8.00 -20.18
N LYS A 47 10.97 9.25 -19.77
CA LYS A 47 11.28 9.60 -18.37
C LYS A 47 10.05 9.94 -17.56
N VAL A 48 8.98 10.41 -18.20
CA VAL A 48 7.77 10.91 -17.51
C VAL A 48 6.53 10.08 -17.83
N ASP A 49 6.47 9.45 -19.01
CA ASP A 49 5.39 8.54 -19.39
C ASP A 49 5.64 7.13 -18.81
N SER A 50 5.00 6.86 -17.66
CA SER A 50 5.05 5.55 -17.02
C SER A 50 4.31 4.45 -17.80
N GLY A 51 3.47 4.81 -18.77
CA GLY A 51 2.78 3.88 -19.66
C GLY A 51 3.65 3.36 -20.80
N LEU A 52 4.76 4.06 -21.10
CA LEU A 52 5.61 3.73 -22.23
C LEU A 52 6.46 2.47 -21.93
N GLY A 53 6.31 1.44 -22.77
CA GLY A 53 7.06 0.19 -22.64
C GLY A 53 6.39 -0.88 -21.75
N LEU A 54 5.16 -0.64 -21.29
CA LEU A 54 4.35 -1.64 -20.59
C LEU A 54 3.72 -2.70 -21.50
N VAL A 55 4.06 -2.72 -22.80
CA VAL A 55 3.53 -3.70 -23.76
C VAL A 55 3.94 -5.11 -23.35
N GLY A 56 2.96 -5.95 -23.05
CA GLY A 56 3.16 -7.34 -22.64
C GLY A 56 3.25 -7.57 -21.14
N PHE A 57 3.10 -6.53 -20.31
CA PHE A 57 2.92 -6.68 -18.86
C PHE A 57 1.44 -6.76 -18.54
N GLU A 58 1.04 -7.80 -17.81
CA GLU A 58 -0.32 -7.90 -17.27
C GLU A 58 -0.50 -6.90 -16.13
N THR A 59 -1.60 -6.14 -16.21
CA THR A 59 -2.17 -5.34 -15.13
C THR A 59 -2.58 -6.22 -13.94
N ILE A 60 -2.86 -5.60 -12.78
CA ILE A 60 -3.31 -6.36 -11.60
C ILE A 60 -4.68 -6.99 -11.85
N GLU A 61 -5.54 -6.28 -12.57
CA GLU A 61 -6.85 -6.73 -13.01
C GLU A 61 -6.72 -7.97 -13.90
N GLU A 62 -5.88 -7.92 -14.94
CA GLU A 62 -5.64 -9.07 -15.83
C GLU A 62 -5.04 -10.26 -15.07
N ARG A 63 -4.10 -10.02 -14.15
CA ARG A 63 -3.53 -11.10 -13.30
C ARG A 63 -4.56 -11.75 -12.40
N LEU A 64 -5.54 -11.00 -11.89
CA LEU A 64 -6.65 -11.53 -11.11
C LEU A 64 -7.62 -12.33 -11.99
N GLU A 65 -7.91 -11.85 -13.19
CA GLU A 65 -8.79 -12.55 -14.16
C GLU A 65 -8.18 -13.86 -14.65
N HIS A 66 -6.85 -13.92 -14.80
CA HIS A 66 -6.12 -15.12 -15.22
C HIS A 66 -5.74 -16.06 -14.07
N ASP A 67 -6.12 -15.76 -12.82
CA ASP A 67 -5.72 -16.50 -11.61
C ASP A 67 -4.18 -16.66 -11.48
N SER A 68 -3.42 -15.68 -11.96
CA SER A 68 -1.94 -15.67 -11.95
C SER A 68 -1.34 -15.30 -10.59
N ILE A 69 -2.17 -14.93 -9.60
CA ILE A 69 -1.74 -14.54 -8.25
C ILE A 69 -1.93 -15.72 -7.29
N ASN A 70 -0.84 -16.13 -6.63
CA ASN A 70 -0.88 -17.24 -5.67
C ASN A 70 -1.39 -16.78 -4.29
N PHE A 71 -2.65 -17.07 -3.96
CA PHE A 71 -3.22 -16.77 -2.64
C PHE A 71 -2.93 -17.83 -1.56
N TYR A 72 -2.30 -18.94 -1.92
CA TYR A 72 -1.92 -20.02 -0.99
C TYR A 72 -0.41 -20.32 -1.06
N PRO A 73 0.45 -19.32 -0.82
CA PRO A 73 1.90 -19.51 -0.84
C PRO A 73 2.34 -20.56 0.19
N ASP A 74 3.47 -21.21 -0.07
CA ASP A 74 4.17 -22.00 0.94
C ASP A 74 4.85 -21.09 1.99
N GLU A 75 5.37 -21.70 3.06
CA GLU A 75 5.99 -20.93 4.16
C GLU A 75 7.20 -20.12 3.71
N GLU A 76 7.98 -20.62 2.75
CA GLU A 76 9.16 -19.95 2.24
C GLU A 76 8.79 -18.71 1.44
N THR A 77 7.80 -18.83 0.55
CA THR A 77 7.24 -17.73 -0.21
C THR A 77 6.59 -16.69 0.72
N LEU A 78 5.89 -17.13 1.78
CA LEU A 78 5.38 -16.22 2.81
C LEU A 78 6.48 -15.41 3.48
N LEU A 79 7.59 -16.06 3.83
CA LEU A 79 8.72 -15.39 4.46
C LEU A 79 9.34 -14.36 3.50
N GLN A 80 9.52 -14.70 2.22
CA GLN A 80 9.99 -13.77 1.20
C GLN A 80 9.05 -12.57 1.03
N ILE A 81 7.73 -12.79 1.07
CA ILE A 81 6.74 -11.70 1.04
C ILE A 81 6.90 -10.80 2.27
N ALA A 82 7.05 -11.38 3.47
CA ALA A 82 7.23 -10.63 4.72
C ALA A 82 8.52 -9.77 4.70
N GLU A 83 9.64 -10.35 4.23
CA GLU A 83 10.91 -9.66 4.09
C GLU A 83 10.84 -8.54 3.04
N CYS A 84 10.16 -8.78 1.91
CA CYS A 84 9.96 -7.78 0.87
C CYS A 84 9.12 -6.61 1.37
N LEU A 85 8.04 -6.87 2.12
CA LEU A 85 7.23 -5.83 2.76
C LEU A 85 8.05 -5.04 3.79
N PHE A 86 8.85 -5.72 4.61
CA PHE A 86 9.69 -5.06 5.60
C PHE A 86 10.75 -4.16 4.96
N SER A 87 11.44 -4.66 3.92
CA SER A 87 12.40 -3.87 3.16
C SER A 87 11.74 -2.67 2.49
N SER A 88 10.55 -2.86 1.92
CA SER A 88 9.80 -1.78 1.26
C SER A 88 9.36 -0.72 2.27
N PHE A 89 8.90 -1.13 3.45
CA PHE A 89 8.61 -0.25 4.56
C PHE A 89 9.84 0.52 5.04
N SER A 90 10.97 -0.15 5.22
CA SER A 90 12.23 0.46 5.62
C SER A 90 12.69 1.53 4.62
N SER A 91 12.62 1.24 3.31
CA SER A 91 12.91 2.20 2.24
C SER A 91 11.99 3.43 2.29
N TRP A 92 10.67 3.22 2.47
CA TRP A 92 9.72 4.32 2.58
C TRP A 92 10.04 5.22 3.78
N ILE A 93 10.29 4.64 4.95
CA ILE A 93 10.68 5.41 6.16
C ILE A 93 12.01 6.14 5.96
N ALA A 94 12.92 5.62 5.12
CA ALA A 94 14.17 6.28 4.76
C ALA A 94 13.99 7.47 3.79
N GLY A 95 12.79 7.67 3.24
CA GLY A 95 12.43 8.82 2.38
C GLY A 95 12.15 8.47 0.93
N ASP A 96 12.10 7.17 0.57
CA ASP A 96 11.66 6.76 -0.77
C ASP A 96 10.13 6.91 -0.92
N ASN A 97 9.65 7.01 -2.16
CA ASN A 97 8.22 7.17 -2.44
C ASN A 97 7.39 5.93 -2.04
N LEU A 98 6.27 6.14 -1.34
CA LEU A 98 5.38 5.10 -0.83
C LEU A 98 4.85 4.19 -1.93
N ASN A 99 4.37 4.74 -3.05
CA ASN A 99 3.85 3.94 -4.16
C ASN A 99 4.94 3.06 -4.75
N HIS A 100 6.13 3.62 -4.96
CA HIS A 100 7.28 2.86 -5.46
C HIS A 100 7.75 1.78 -4.49
N CYS A 101 7.62 1.98 -3.17
CA CYS A 101 7.97 0.96 -2.20
C CYS A 101 6.90 -0.13 -2.10
N MET A 102 5.65 0.25 -1.81
CA MET A 102 4.61 -0.68 -1.41
C MET A 102 3.88 -1.34 -2.58
N LEU A 103 3.62 -0.64 -3.70
CA LEU A 103 2.93 -1.25 -4.86
C LEU A 103 3.81 -2.25 -5.62
N ARG A 104 5.09 -2.37 -5.28
CA ARG A 104 5.94 -3.47 -5.76
C ARG A 104 5.49 -4.82 -5.23
N VAL A 105 4.87 -4.83 -4.04
CA VAL A 105 4.30 -6.05 -3.47
C VAL A 105 2.86 -6.18 -3.98
N VAL A 106 2.61 -7.21 -4.80
CA VAL A 106 1.31 -7.46 -5.45
C VAL A 106 0.15 -7.48 -4.44
N TYR A 107 0.38 -8.02 -3.25
CA TYR A 107 -0.65 -8.11 -2.20
C TYR A 107 -1.05 -6.78 -1.57
N MET A 108 -0.32 -5.69 -1.81
CA MET A 108 -0.66 -4.36 -1.29
C MET A 108 -1.66 -3.61 -2.19
N HIS A 109 -1.89 -4.09 -3.42
CA HIS A 109 -2.87 -3.54 -4.35
C HIS A 109 -4.31 -3.77 -3.84
N ALA A 110 -5.17 -2.76 -3.98
CA ALA A 110 -6.53 -2.78 -3.45
C ALA A 110 -7.33 -4.02 -3.89
N GLN A 111 -7.34 -4.33 -5.19
CA GLN A 111 -8.11 -5.46 -5.73
C GLN A 111 -7.62 -6.82 -5.19
N VAL A 112 -6.30 -6.94 -4.97
CA VAL A 112 -5.70 -8.17 -4.43
C VAL A 112 -6.05 -8.32 -2.95
N LYS A 113 -6.05 -7.23 -2.18
CA LYS A 113 -6.52 -7.22 -0.78
C LYS A 113 -7.98 -7.61 -0.67
N ASP A 114 -8.84 -7.07 -1.53
CA ASP A 114 -10.27 -7.40 -1.56
C ASP A 114 -10.48 -8.89 -1.85
N ARG A 115 -9.75 -9.43 -2.83
CA ARG A 115 -9.79 -10.87 -3.14
C ARG A 115 -9.29 -11.72 -1.96
N LEU A 116 -8.22 -11.32 -1.29
CA LEU A 116 -7.66 -11.99 -0.12
C LEU A 116 -8.65 -12.02 1.05
N LEU A 117 -9.34 -10.90 1.31
CA LEU A 117 -10.39 -10.79 2.32
C LEU A 117 -11.59 -11.69 2.02
N LEU A 118 -12.03 -11.75 0.75
CA LEU A 118 -13.11 -12.65 0.32
C LEU A 118 -12.74 -14.13 0.53
N LEU A 119 -11.51 -14.51 0.16
CA LEU A 119 -11.02 -15.87 0.39
C LEU A 119 -10.97 -16.20 1.88
N PHE A 120 -10.43 -15.31 2.71
CA PHE A 120 -10.41 -15.50 4.16
C PHE A 120 -11.82 -15.70 4.75
N ARG A 121 -12.78 -14.87 4.37
CA ARG A 121 -14.19 -15.01 4.82
C ARG A 121 -14.79 -16.35 4.42
N SER A 122 -14.55 -16.80 3.20
CA SER A 122 -15.01 -18.12 2.75
C SER A 122 -14.40 -19.26 3.57
N THR A 123 -13.15 -19.13 4.00
CA THR A 123 -12.51 -20.15 4.86
C THR A 123 -13.06 -20.14 6.28
N LEU A 124 -13.45 -18.98 6.82
CA LEU A 124 -14.08 -18.90 8.15
C LEU A 124 -15.42 -19.63 8.21
N GLU A 125 -16.22 -19.53 7.14
CA GLU A 125 -17.49 -20.24 7.04
C GLU A 125 -17.28 -21.77 6.97
N ALA A 126 -16.28 -22.21 6.22
CA ALA A 126 -15.93 -23.63 6.11
C ALA A 126 -15.38 -24.21 7.44
N ASP A 127 -14.52 -23.46 8.13
CA ASP A 127 -13.88 -23.88 9.38
C ASP A 127 -14.86 -24.00 10.58
N GLN A 128 -16.08 -23.46 10.48
CA GLN A 128 -17.12 -23.73 11.49
C GLN A 128 -17.50 -25.22 11.57
N THR A 129 -17.11 -26.00 10.55
CA THR A 129 -17.48 -27.42 10.42
C THR A 129 -16.29 -28.38 10.54
N ALA A 130 -15.03 -27.89 10.53
CA ALA A 130 -13.82 -28.72 10.54
C ALA A 130 -12.60 -27.96 11.11
N GLU A 131 -11.56 -28.70 11.53
CA GLU A 131 -10.27 -28.09 11.92
C GLU A 131 -9.62 -27.35 10.74
N ALA A 132 -9.05 -26.18 11.03
CA ALA A 132 -8.45 -25.32 10.01
C ALA A 132 -7.27 -26.04 9.32
N SER A 133 -7.34 -26.13 8.00
CA SER A 133 -6.27 -26.71 7.20
C SER A 133 -4.98 -25.86 7.25
N GLU A 134 -3.84 -26.50 7.01
CA GLU A 134 -2.54 -25.81 6.89
C GLU A 134 -2.54 -24.75 5.77
N GLN A 135 -3.34 -24.91 4.72
CA GLN A 135 -3.52 -23.90 3.68
C GLN A 135 -4.29 -22.68 4.21
N THR A 136 -5.33 -22.91 5.02
CA THR A 136 -6.10 -21.85 5.66
C THR A 136 -5.24 -21.03 6.63
N LEU A 137 -4.35 -21.69 7.38
CA LEU A 137 -3.40 -21.02 8.26
C LEU A 137 -2.45 -20.10 7.50
N ARG A 138 -1.90 -20.56 6.38
CA ARG A 138 -1.02 -19.75 5.52
C ARG A 138 -1.74 -18.56 4.90
N LEU A 139 -2.99 -18.73 4.48
CA LEU A 139 -3.84 -17.61 4.02
C LEU A 139 -4.05 -16.56 5.13
N ARG A 140 -4.30 -17.00 6.37
CA ARG A 140 -4.45 -16.11 7.53
C ARG A 140 -3.16 -15.35 7.85
N ILE A 141 -2.00 -16.01 7.76
CA ILE A 141 -0.69 -15.37 7.92
C ILE A 141 -0.48 -14.28 6.85
N LEU A 142 -0.74 -14.60 5.58
CA LEU A 142 -0.63 -13.65 4.48
C LEU A 142 -1.53 -12.43 4.71
N LEU A 143 -2.80 -12.65 5.05
CA LEU A 143 -3.74 -11.58 5.32
C LEU A 143 -3.31 -10.74 6.52
N LYS A 144 -2.85 -11.35 7.63
CA LYS A 144 -2.34 -10.61 8.80
C LYS A 144 -1.16 -9.71 8.41
N LEU A 145 -0.20 -10.22 7.65
CA LEU A 145 0.94 -9.42 7.16
C LEU A 145 0.48 -8.19 6.39
N VAL A 146 -0.34 -8.39 5.36
CA VAL A 146 -0.81 -7.30 4.48
C VAL A 146 -1.64 -6.28 5.25
N MET A 147 -2.51 -6.75 6.14
CA MET A 147 -3.35 -5.89 6.98
C MET A 147 -2.54 -5.08 7.98
N ASP A 148 -1.57 -5.70 8.64
CA ASP A 148 -0.72 -5.03 9.63
C ASP A 148 0.12 -3.92 9.02
N TYR A 149 0.70 -4.14 7.83
CA TYR A 149 1.42 -3.08 7.11
C TYR A 149 0.48 -1.97 6.66
N THR A 150 -0.70 -2.32 6.14
CA THR A 150 -1.71 -1.33 5.74
C THR A 150 -2.12 -0.45 6.92
N TRP A 151 -2.36 -1.04 8.09
CA TRP A 151 -2.69 -0.32 9.32
C TRP A 151 -1.53 0.55 9.80
N LEU A 152 -0.31 0.03 9.76
CA LEU A 152 0.88 0.76 10.18
C LEU A 152 1.10 2.02 9.33
N ILE A 153 1.02 1.88 8.00
CA ILE A 153 1.13 3.00 7.05
C ILE A 153 0.03 4.03 7.33
N SER A 154 -1.20 3.56 7.57
CA SER A 154 -2.34 4.45 7.86
C SER A 154 -2.17 5.21 9.17
N ALA A 155 -1.68 4.55 10.21
CA ALA A 155 -1.42 5.18 11.51
C ALA A 155 -0.30 6.24 11.41
N ILE A 156 0.76 5.93 10.65
CA ILE A 156 1.84 6.89 10.37
C ILE A 156 1.30 8.09 9.59
N HIS A 157 0.48 7.86 8.56
CA HIS A 157 -0.14 8.92 7.79
C HIS A 157 -1.04 9.81 8.66
N SER A 158 -1.89 9.23 9.51
CA SER A 158 -2.72 10.00 10.45
C SER A 158 -1.85 10.91 11.32
N LEU A 159 -0.77 10.38 11.91
CA LEU A 159 0.17 11.18 12.70
C LEU A 159 0.83 12.29 11.87
N MET A 160 1.29 11.99 10.65
CA MET A 160 1.88 12.99 9.75
C MET A 160 0.89 14.09 9.36
N SER A 161 -0.41 13.78 9.25
CA SER A 161 -1.45 14.78 8.97
C SER A 161 -1.77 15.66 10.18
N GLU A 162 -1.67 15.12 11.40
CA GLU A 162 -2.00 15.82 12.65
C GLU A 162 -0.86 16.69 13.19
N TYR A 163 0.38 16.25 12.99
CA TYR A 163 1.59 16.97 13.34
C TYR A 163 2.15 17.57 12.07
N VAL A 164 2.37 18.90 12.04
CA VAL A 164 2.86 19.66 10.87
C VAL A 164 4.29 19.25 10.52
N VAL A 165 4.47 18.01 10.07
CA VAL A 165 5.63 17.54 9.36
C VAL A 165 5.45 18.11 7.96
N SER A 166 6.41 18.90 7.52
CA SER A 166 6.47 19.37 6.14
C SER A 166 6.50 18.15 5.23
N GLU A 167 5.35 17.71 4.72
CA GLU A 167 5.30 16.90 3.51
C GLU A 167 6.13 17.65 2.47
N VAL A 168 7.00 16.93 1.76
CA VAL A 168 7.83 17.53 0.73
C VAL A 168 6.86 18.25 -0.22
N ALA A 169 6.95 19.59 -0.26
CA ALA A 169 6.01 20.46 -0.98
C ALA A 169 5.87 20.14 -2.50
N ALA A 170 6.71 19.23 -3.01
CA ALA A 170 6.63 18.68 -4.36
C ALA A 170 5.57 17.58 -4.55
N CYS A 171 5.01 17.00 -3.48
CA CYS A 171 4.00 15.94 -3.57
C CYS A 171 2.94 16.02 -2.46
N PRO A 172 2.12 17.08 -2.39
CA PRO A 172 0.97 17.17 -1.47
C PRO A 172 -0.12 16.10 -1.69
N ASP A 173 0.11 15.19 -2.64
CA ASP A 173 -0.83 14.17 -3.10
C ASP A 173 -0.28 12.75 -2.98
N GLU A 174 0.88 12.53 -2.34
CA GLU A 174 1.45 11.18 -2.23
C GLU A 174 0.47 10.19 -1.56
N PHE A 175 -0.32 10.66 -0.60
CA PHE A 175 -1.40 9.91 0.05
C PHE A 175 -2.77 10.08 -0.62
N SER A 176 -3.04 11.21 -1.29
CA SER A 176 -4.30 11.50 -1.99
C SER A 176 -4.46 10.75 -3.33
N LEU A 177 -3.36 10.52 -4.06
CA LEU A 177 -3.34 9.70 -5.27
C LEU A 177 -3.21 8.20 -4.96
N SER A 178 -2.77 7.86 -3.74
CA SER A 178 -2.54 6.49 -3.30
C SER A 178 -3.67 5.93 -2.42
N CYS A 179 -4.91 6.39 -2.67
CA CYS A 179 -6.17 5.84 -2.15
C CYS A 179 -6.32 4.31 -2.26
N GLN A 180 -5.39 3.59 -2.89
CA GLN A 180 -5.28 2.14 -2.85
C GLN A 180 -4.75 1.59 -1.51
N PHE A 181 -3.99 2.37 -0.74
CA PHE A 181 -3.41 1.94 0.54
C PHE A 181 -4.20 2.38 1.75
N LEU A 182 -4.85 3.54 1.67
CA LEU A 182 -5.69 4.02 2.75
C LEU A 182 -6.85 3.04 2.88
N PRO A 183 -6.98 2.33 4.01
CA PRO A 183 -8.10 1.46 4.22
C PRO A 183 -9.31 2.36 4.23
N ASP A 184 -10.16 2.24 3.22
CA ASP A 184 -11.58 2.43 3.43
C ASP A 184 -11.93 1.34 4.44
N ARG A 185 -11.78 1.68 5.74
CA ARG A 185 -11.64 0.80 6.91
C ARG A 185 -12.11 -0.59 6.55
N THR A 186 -11.20 -1.48 6.14
CA THR A 186 -11.54 -2.87 5.86
C THR A 186 -12.23 -3.37 7.13
N ASN A 187 -13.56 -3.46 7.08
CA ASN A 187 -14.40 -3.66 8.25
C ASN A 187 -14.27 -5.14 8.62
N LEU A 188 -13.08 -5.49 9.11
CA LEU A 188 -12.87 -6.75 9.78
C LEU A 188 -13.76 -6.70 11.02
N THR A 189 -14.67 -7.65 11.12
CA THR A 189 -15.48 -7.83 12.33
C THR A 189 -14.56 -8.13 13.51
N PHE A 190 -15.08 -7.94 14.73
CA PHE A 190 -14.32 -8.28 15.93
C PHE A 190 -13.83 -9.73 15.91
N ASP A 191 -14.67 -10.65 15.45
CA ASP A 191 -14.34 -12.07 15.33
C ASP A 191 -13.26 -12.33 14.29
N GLU A 192 -13.34 -11.68 13.12
CA GLU A 192 -12.31 -11.76 12.09
C GLU A 192 -10.94 -11.29 12.60
N LYS A 193 -10.91 -10.18 13.36
CA LYS A 193 -9.69 -9.67 13.99
C LYS A 193 -9.12 -10.65 15.02
N ASN A 194 -9.97 -11.26 15.83
CA ASN A 194 -9.54 -12.24 16.83
C ASN A 194 -8.92 -13.47 16.19
N VAL A 195 -9.52 -13.99 15.11
CA VAL A 195 -8.97 -15.13 14.36
C VAL A 195 -7.60 -14.79 13.76
N LEU A 196 -7.45 -13.59 13.18
CA LEU A 196 -6.17 -13.15 12.65
C LEU A 196 -5.12 -12.90 13.75
N HIS A 197 -5.54 -12.41 14.92
CA HIS A 197 -4.64 -12.22 16.06
C HIS A 197 -4.19 -13.57 16.66
N ALA A 198 -5.03 -14.61 16.61
CA ALA A 198 -4.69 -15.95 17.07
C ALA A 198 -3.50 -16.56 16.31
N VAL A 199 -3.18 -16.07 15.10
CA VAL A 199 -1.99 -16.46 14.34
C VAL A 199 -0.71 -16.25 15.17
N LEU A 200 -0.63 -15.21 16.00
CA LEU A 200 0.54 -14.93 16.84
C LEU A 200 0.81 -15.99 17.91
N SER A 201 -0.23 -16.75 18.28
CA SER A 201 -0.18 -17.84 19.28
C SER A 201 0.06 -19.22 18.67
N MET A 202 0.31 -19.31 17.35
CA MET A 202 0.60 -20.58 16.69
C MET A 202 1.91 -21.21 17.16
N GLN A 203 2.00 -22.53 17.07
CA GLN A 203 3.21 -23.28 17.41
C GLN A 203 4.33 -23.04 16.39
N GLU A 204 5.54 -22.84 16.89
CA GLU A 204 6.77 -22.67 16.10
C GLU A 204 7.29 -24.04 15.63
N THR A 205 6.59 -24.66 14.67
CA THR A 205 6.88 -26.02 14.20
C THR A 205 8.09 -26.11 13.27
N THR A 206 8.42 -25.02 12.56
CA THR A 206 9.55 -24.93 11.62
C THR A 206 10.36 -23.66 11.89
N GLU A 207 11.63 -23.64 11.49
CA GLU A 207 12.47 -22.43 11.58
C GLU A 207 11.85 -21.26 10.79
N THR A 208 11.35 -21.53 9.59
CA THR A 208 10.65 -20.56 8.74
C THR A 208 9.42 -19.98 9.43
N ARG A 209 8.61 -20.82 10.07
CA ARG A 209 7.44 -20.37 10.84
C ARG A 209 7.82 -19.54 12.06
N SER A 210 8.91 -19.89 12.76
CA SER A 210 9.42 -19.07 13.88
C SER A 210 9.85 -17.67 13.38
N LYS A 211 10.54 -17.57 12.24
CA LYS A 211 10.89 -16.29 11.61
C LYS A 211 9.69 -15.49 11.13
N LEU A 212 8.66 -16.14 10.61
CA LEU A 212 7.40 -15.48 10.24
C LEU A 212 6.67 -14.92 11.46
N LEU A 213 6.57 -15.71 12.53
CA LEU A 213 5.92 -15.29 13.77
C LEU A 213 6.70 -14.17 14.46
N SER A 214 8.03 -14.18 14.40
CA SER A 214 8.84 -13.07 14.93
C SER A 214 8.58 -11.77 14.17
N HIS A 215 8.53 -11.80 12.83
CA HIS A 215 8.12 -10.64 12.02
C HIS A 215 6.73 -10.13 12.39
N LEU A 216 5.74 -11.02 12.48
CA LEU A 216 4.38 -10.65 12.85
C LEU A 216 4.30 -10.02 14.25
N ARG A 217 5.05 -10.54 15.23
CA ARG A 217 5.11 -9.97 16.59
C ARG A 217 5.74 -8.57 16.60
N ILE A 218 6.77 -8.35 15.78
CA ILE A 218 7.38 -7.02 15.60
C ILE A 218 6.37 -6.04 15.01
N LEU A 219 5.67 -6.44 13.93
CA LEU A 219 4.64 -5.61 13.31
C LEU A 219 3.48 -5.30 14.25
N ASP A 220 3.05 -6.28 15.03
CA ASP A 220 2.00 -6.08 16.04
C ASP A 220 2.46 -5.06 17.11
N SER A 221 3.70 -5.18 17.57
CA SER A 221 4.30 -4.23 18.53
C SER A 221 4.40 -2.81 17.95
N LEU A 222 4.73 -2.67 16.66
CA LEU A 222 4.74 -1.38 15.96
C LEU A 222 3.32 -0.82 15.83
N ASN A 223 2.35 -1.62 15.42
CA ASN A 223 0.96 -1.19 15.32
C ASN A 223 0.39 -0.75 16.67
N GLN A 224 0.68 -1.47 17.75
CA GLN A 224 0.32 -1.07 19.11
C GLN A 224 0.97 0.27 19.48
N LEU A 225 2.26 0.42 19.23
CA LEU A 225 2.98 1.67 19.47
C LEU A 225 2.30 2.83 18.74
N PHE A 226 2.13 2.73 17.42
CA PHE A 226 1.55 3.80 16.61
C PHE A 226 0.08 4.07 16.96
N SER A 227 -0.69 3.07 17.37
CA SER A 227 -2.05 3.28 17.89
C SER A 227 -2.09 4.00 19.24
N GLU A 228 -1.09 3.79 20.10
CA GLU A 228 -0.94 4.56 21.34
C GLU A 228 -0.51 5.99 21.08
N LEU A 229 0.37 6.21 20.09
CA LEU A 229 0.78 7.53 19.64
C LEU A 229 -0.39 8.37 19.11
N ASP A 230 -1.28 7.74 18.33
CA ASP A 230 -2.51 8.36 17.80
C ASP A 230 -3.45 8.85 18.93
N LYS A 231 -3.41 8.22 20.11
CA LYS A 231 -4.22 8.60 21.28
C LYS A 231 -3.57 9.70 22.13
N LEU A 232 -2.30 10.02 21.92
CA LEU A 232 -1.56 11.00 22.72
C LEU A 232 -1.84 12.43 22.21
N THR A 233 -2.42 13.27 23.06
CA THR A 233 -2.66 14.69 22.78
C THR A 233 -1.35 15.43 22.45
N LYS A 234 -1.45 16.47 21.58
CA LYS A 234 -0.34 17.32 21.07
C LYS A 234 0.72 17.76 22.09
N GLU A 235 0.37 17.90 23.37
CA GLU A 235 1.31 18.32 24.44
C GLU A 235 2.34 17.24 24.87
N ARG A 236 2.13 15.95 24.53
CA ARG A 236 3.05 14.86 24.93
C ARG A 236 4.09 14.46 23.88
N VAL A 237 4.14 15.15 22.75
CA VAL A 237 5.05 14.84 21.62
C VAL A 237 6.53 15.02 21.99
N SER A 238 6.86 15.91 22.92
CA SER A 238 8.23 16.05 23.44
C SER A 238 8.70 14.81 24.22
N SER A 239 7.77 14.07 24.83
CA SER A 239 8.05 12.77 25.45
C SER A 239 8.20 11.65 24.42
N LEU A 240 7.64 11.85 23.23
CA LEU A 240 7.65 10.94 22.08
C LEU A 240 9.03 10.89 21.42
N GLN A 241 9.75 12.01 21.35
CA GLN A 241 11.16 12.02 20.97
C GLN A 241 12.03 11.20 21.94
N LEU A 242 11.81 11.32 23.26
CA LEU A 242 12.54 10.55 24.26
C LEU A 242 12.18 9.05 24.22
N PHE A 243 10.90 8.74 23.96
CA PHE A 243 10.38 7.39 23.84
C PHE A 243 10.87 6.69 22.56
N LEU A 244 10.80 7.38 21.42
CA LEU A 244 11.37 6.93 20.15
C LEU A 244 12.89 6.88 20.21
N PHE A 245 13.58 7.73 20.97
CA PHE A 245 15.03 7.66 21.17
C PHE A 245 15.44 6.43 22.00
N HIS A 246 14.66 6.05 23.02
CA HIS A 246 14.89 4.82 23.77
C HIS A 246 14.55 3.54 22.96
N ARG A 247 13.61 3.61 22.00
CA ARG A 247 13.21 2.48 21.15
C ARG A 247 13.79 2.50 19.73
N SER A 248 14.44 3.57 19.28
CA SER A 248 15.21 3.61 18.02
C SER A 248 16.44 2.73 18.12
N HIS A 249 16.98 2.55 19.33
CA HIS A 249 17.90 1.46 19.64
C HIS A 249 17.29 0.08 19.37
N ALA A 250 15.97 -0.11 19.54
CA ALA A 250 15.29 -1.36 19.19
C ALA A 250 15.04 -1.50 17.67
N LEU A 251 14.82 -0.41 16.92
CA LEU A 251 14.78 -0.42 15.44
C LEU A 251 16.16 -0.70 14.82
N LEU A 252 17.22 -0.11 15.37
CA LEU A 252 18.61 -0.47 15.06
C LEU A 252 18.94 -1.92 15.47
N PHE A 253 18.33 -2.42 16.55
CA PHE A 253 18.44 -3.81 16.97
C PHE A 253 17.69 -4.77 16.03
N ILE A 254 16.54 -4.36 15.46
CA ILE A 254 15.82 -5.10 14.41
C ILE A 254 16.66 -5.15 13.13
N GLN A 255 17.32 -4.05 12.73
CA GLN A 255 18.29 -4.07 11.63
C GLN A 255 19.48 -5.00 11.87
N HIS A 256 19.84 -5.26 13.13
CA HIS A 256 20.88 -6.21 13.51
C HIS A 256 20.40 -7.67 13.67
N LEU A 257 19.11 -7.89 13.93
CA LEU A 257 18.50 -9.23 14.05
C LEU A 257 18.27 -9.91 12.69
N PHE A 258 18.20 -9.13 11.61
CA PHE A 258 17.96 -9.59 10.24
C PHE A 258 19.20 -9.49 9.33
N ARG A 259 20.41 -9.45 9.92
CA ARG A 259 21.70 -9.64 9.23
C ARG A 259 22.39 -10.89 9.78
#